data_AF-A0A497LCI1-F1
#
_entry.id   AF-A0A497LCI1-F1
#
_cell.length_a   1.000
_cell.length_b   1.000
_cell.length_c   1.000
_cell.angle_alpha   90.00
_cell.angle_beta   90.00
_cell.angle_gamma   90.00
#
_symmetry.space_group_name_H-M   'P 1'
#
loop_
_entity.id
_entity.type
_entity.pdbx_description
1 polymer ?
#
loop_
_entity_poly.entity_id
_entity_poly.type
_entity_poly.pdbx_seq_one_letter_code
_entity_poly.pdbx_strand_id
1 'polypeptide(L)'
;MTEEEIIKRILKAHPELSKREVMERLEAERKKTGSLISDAVLLRMIASELGVQIPQKISPFKLSIKDLVPSLNDVTVTGRVVAVFPSKTFEGGKNGRLASLLVADKSGVLRVVLWNDKTNILESGELKVGDITRFSHAYTGEGLDGNVELHVGDKGVIEINPKDIENKDYPTISKFATKIAEITRKQKRVNT
;
A
#
# COMPACT_ATOMS: atom_id res chain seq x y z
N MET A 1 1.79 -11.93 -13.19
CA MET A 1 1.81 -12.99 -14.21
C MET A 1 1.22 -12.37 -15.45
N THR A 2 2.01 -12.33 -16.52
CA THR A 2 1.70 -11.78 -17.83
C THR A 2 0.74 -12.70 -18.60
N GLU A 3 0.11 -12.19 -19.66
CA GLU A 3 -0.77 -12.96 -20.55
C GLU A 3 -0.04 -14.16 -21.17
N GLU A 4 1.22 -13.98 -21.58
CA GLU A 4 2.04 -15.05 -22.15
C GLU A 4 2.33 -16.18 -21.15
N GLU A 5 2.57 -15.84 -19.88
CA GLU A 5 2.75 -16.84 -18.83
C GLU A 5 1.47 -17.63 -18.54
N ILE A 6 0.31 -16.98 -18.63
CA ILE A 6 -0.99 -17.65 -18.49
C ILE A 6 -1.21 -18.62 -19.65
N ILE A 7 -1.02 -18.17 -20.90
CA ILE A 7 -1.14 -19.02 -22.09
C ILE A 7 -0.18 -20.21 -22.01
N LYS A 8 1.09 -19.97 -21.66
CA LYS A 8 2.08 -21.05 -21.53
C LYS A 8 1.67 -22.10 -20.50
N ARG A 9 1.01 -21.69 -19.42
CA ARG A 9 0.53 -22.59 -18.36
C ARG A 9 -0.70 -23.39 -18.81
N ILE A 10 -1.60 -22.78 -19.58
CA ILE A 10 -2.73 -23.47 -20.23
C ILE A 10 -2.19 -24.55 -21.17
N LEU A 11 -1.28 -24.19 -22.09
CA LEU A 11 -0.72 -25.13 -23.08
C LEU A 11 0.11 -26.25 -22.44
N LYS A 12 0.72 -26.00 -21.28
CA LYS A 12 1.43 -27.04 -20.51
C LYS A 12 0.49 -28.07 -19.90
N ALA A 13 -0.70 -27.66 -19.48
CA ALA A 13 -1.72 -28.54 -18.91
C ALA A 13 -2.57 -29.22 -20.00
N HIS A 14 -2.74 -28.54 -21.14
CA HIS A 14 -3.50 -29.00 -22.31
C HIS A 14 -2.63 -28.98 -23.56
N PRO A 15 -1.71 -29.96 -23.73
CA PRO A 15 -0.83 -30.02 -24.90
C PRO A 15 -1.58 -30.31 -26.21
N GLU A 16 -2.83 -30.75 -26.14
CA GLU A 16 -3.75 -30.89 -27.28
C GLU A 16 -4.17 -29.56 -27.88
N LEU A 17 -4.08 -28.46 -27.11
CA LEU A 17 -4.41 -27.12 -27.58
C LEU A 17 -3.18 -26.45 -28.18
N SER A 18 -3.41 -25.74 -29.29
CA SER A 18 -2.44 -24.82 -29.87
C SER A 18 -2.62 -23.41 -29.30
N LYS A 19 -1.55 -22.61 -29.34
CA LYS A 19 -1.61 -21.18 -28.99
C LYS A 19 -2.71 -20.45 -29.78
N ARG A 20 -2.91 -20.82 -31.05
CA ARG A 20 -3.93 -20.23 -31.92
C ARG A 20 -5.34 -20.46 -31.37
N GLU A 21 -5.66 -21.68 -30.94
CA GLU A 21 -6.97 -22.00 -30.38
C GLU A 21 -7.26 -21.23 -29.08
N VAL A 22 -6.25 -21.07 -28.21
CA VAL A 22 -6.39 -20.26 -27.00
C VAL A 22 -6.70 -18.80 -27.34
N MET A 23 -6.04 -18.24 -28.37
CA MET A 23 -6.28 -16.87 -28.85
C MET A 23 -7.64 -16.71 -29.51
N GLU A 24 -8.09 -17.71 -30.27
CA GLU A 24 -9.43 -17.70 -30.88
C GLU A 24 -10.54 -17.70 -29.82
N ARG A 25 -10.36 -18.50 -28.75
CA ARG A 25 -11.28 -18.48 -27.59
C ARG A 25 -11.25 -17.13 -26.87
N LEU A 26 -10.09 -16.52 -26.69
CA LEU A 26 -9.95 -15.19 -26.09
C LEU A 26 -10.72 -14.13 -26.88
N GLU A 27 -10.55 -14.08 -28.20
CA GLU A 27 -11.27 -13.15 -29.09
C GLU A 27 -12.79 -13.40 -29.08
N ALA A 28 -13.22 -14.66 -29.06
CA ALA A 28 -14.63 -15.00 -28.95
C ALA A 28 -15.23 -14.51 -27.62
N GLU A 29 -14.53 -14.70 -26.50
CA GLU A 29 -15.00 -14.28 -25.19
C GLU A 29 -14.97 -12.76 -25.02
N ARG A 30 -13.96 -12.09 -25.59
CA ARG A 30 -13.86 -10.62 -25.67
C ARG A 30 -15.03 -10.00 -26.41
N LYS A 31 -15.49 -10.63 -27.50
CA LYS A 31 -16.70 -10.17 -28.23
C LYS A 31 -17.97 -10.31 -27.40
N LYS A 32 -18.07 -11.33 -26.53
CA LYS A 32 -19.25 -11.52 -25.66
C LYS A 32 -19.28 -10.54 -24.49
N THR A 33 -18.12 -10.30 -23.87
CA THR A 33 -17.99 -9.48 -22.64
C THR A 33 -17.75 -7.99 -22.92
N GLY A 34 -17.35 -7.65 -24.15
CA GLY A 34 -17.04 -6.28 -24.57
C GLY A 34 -15.75 -5.76 -23.92
N SER A 35 -15.51 -4.44 -23.99
CA SER A 35 -14.30 -3.81 -23.45
C SER A 35 -14.27 -3.67 -21.91
N LEU A 36 -15.18 -4.34 -21.21
CA LEU A 36 -15.33 -4.24 -19.75
C LEU A 36 -14.30 -5.07 -18.98
N ILE A 37 -13.71 -6.07 -19.63
CA ILE A 37 -12.81 -7.04 -19.02
C ILE A 37 -11.49 -7.04 -19.79
N SER A 38 -10.37 -7.07 -19.07
CA SER A 38 -9.04 -7.16 -19.69
C SER A 38 -8.74 -8.59 -20.16
N ASP A 39 -7.90 -8.70 -21.19
CA ASP A 39 -7.49 -9.98 -21.77
C ASP A 39 -6.86 -10.92 -20.73
N ALA A 40 -6.09 -10.36 -19.80
CA ALA A 40 -5.53 -11.10 -18.67
C ALA A 40 -6.59 -11.75 -17.75
N VAL A 41 -7.79 -11.15 -17.62
CA VAL A 41 -8.89 -11.73 -16.83
C VAL A 41 -9.63 -12.77 -17.66
N LEU A 42 -9.89 -12.50 -18.94
CA LEU A 42 -10.51 -13.46 -19.85
C LEU A 42 -9.67 -14.74 -19.99
N LEU A 43 -8.34 -14.62 -20.14
CA LEU A 43 -7.43 -15.76 -20.16
C LEU A 43 -7.48 -16.59 -18.88
N ARG A 44 -7.73 -15.96 -17.72
CA ARG A 44 -7.90 -16.69 -16.45
C ARG A 44 -9.24 -17.42 -16.38
N MET A 45 -10.30 -16.83 -16.92
CA MET A 45 -11.60 -17.51 -17.06
C MET A 45 -11.47 -18.75 -17.95
N ILE A 46 -10.85 -18.60 -19.12
CA ILE A 46 -10.57 -19.72 -20.05
C ILE A 46 -9.72 -20.79 -19.36
N ALA A 47 -8.66 -20.40 -18.63
CA ALA A 47 -7.86 -21.34 -17.87
C ALA A 47 -8.69 -22.10 -16.82
N SER A 48 -9.58 -21.40 -16.12
CA SER A 48 -10.47 -22.00 -15.12
C SER A 48 -11.48 -22.98 -15.74
N GLU A 49 -12.05 -22.66 -16.90
CA GLU A 49 -12.93 -23.56 -17.65
C GLU A 49 -12.22 -24.85 -18.07
N LEU A 50 -10.93 -24.74 -18.40
CA LEU A 50 -10.07 -25.88 -18.72
C LEU A 50 -9.57 -26.63 -17.46
N GLY A 51 -9.95 -26.21 -16.25
CA GLY A 51 -9.48 -26.83 -15.00
C GLY A 51 -8.05 -26.45 -14.61
N VAL A 52 -7.44 -25.47 -15.28
CA VAL A 52 -6.11 -24.93 -14.99
C VAL A 52 -6.22 -23.81 -13.96
N GLN A 53 -5.86 -24.12 -12.71
CA GLN A 53 -5.76 -23.09 -11.68
C GLN A 53 -4.57 -22.18 -11.95
N ILE A 54 -4.86 -20.93 -12.33
CA ILE A 54 -3.87 -19.85 -12.42
C ILE A 54 -3.90 -19.09 -11.10
N PRO A 55 -2.85 -19.16 -10.27
CA PRO A 55 -2.77 -18.36 -9.05
C PRO A 55 -2.99 -16.88 -9.41
N GLN A 56 -4.04 -16.30 -8.87
CA GLN A 56 -4.12 -14.85 -8.82
C GLN A 56 -3.13 -14.42 -7.74
N LYS A 57 -2.00 -13.82 -8.15
CA LYS A 57 -1.52 -12.70 -7.35
C LYS A 57 -2.61 -11.64 -7.52
N ILE A 58 -3.63 -11.68 -6.67
CA ILE A 58 -4.40 -10.49 -6.36
C ILE A 58 -3.30 -9.55 -5.89
N SER A 59 -2.82 -8.67 -6.77
CA SER A 59 -2.11 -7.52 -6.26
C SER A 59 -3.21 -6.79 -5.52
N PRO A 60 -3.23 -6.78 -4.18
CA PRO A 60 -4.18 -5.94 -3.49
C PRO A 60 -4.05 -4.57 -4.13
N PHE A 61 -5.19 -3.96 -4.47
CA PHE A 61 -5.21 -2.61 -5.03
C PHE A 61 -4.40 -1.74 -4.06
N LYS A 62 -3.18 -1.39 -4.47
CA LYS A 62 -2.22 -0.77 -3.56
C LYS A 62 -2.49 0.71 -3.62
N LEU A 63 -3.32 1.18 -2.70
CA LEU A 63 -3.64 2.59 -2.57
C LEU A 63 -2.35 3.36 -2.26
N SER A 64 -1.99 4.30 -3.14
CA SER A 64 -0.82 5.15 -2.93
C SER A 64 -1.19 6.39 -2.13
N ILE A 65 -0.22 7.00 -1.47
CA ILE A 65 -0.44 8.16 -0.60
C ILE A 65 -1.12 9.30 -1.36
N LYS A 66 -0.74 9.57 -2.61
CA LYS A 66 -1.34 10.63 -3.43
C LYS A 66 -2.83 10.42 -3.75
N ASP A 67 -3.32 9.19 -3.64
CA ASP A 67 -4.71 8.83 -3.97
C ASP A 67 -5.63 8.98 -2.75
N LEU A 68 -5.07 9.29 -1.58
CA LEU A 68 -5.84 9.50 -0.36
C LEU A 68 -6.58 10.83 -0.41
N VAL A 69 -7.85 10.77 -0.04
CA VAL A 69 -8.71 11.94 0.20
C VAL A 69 -9.27 11.84 1.62
N PRO A 70 -9.72 12.94 2.24
CA PRO A 70 -10.35 12.88 3.56
C PRO A 70 -11.61 12.00 3.57
N SER A 71 -12.00 11.51 4.75
CA SER A 71 -13.25 10.77 4.99
C SER A 71 -13.35 9.37 4.39
N LEU A 72 -12.25 8.81 3.86
CA LEU A 72 -12.17 7.38 3.57
C LEU A 72 -12.11 6.57 4.86
N ASN A 73 -12.85 5.46 4.89
CA ASN A 73 -12.84 4.48 5.96
C ASN A 73 -12.22 3.17 5.46
N ASP A 74 -11.71 2.36 6.39
CA ASP A 74 -11.13 1.04 6.11
C ASP A 74 -10.04 1.06 5.02
N VAL A 75 -9.07 1.93 5.23
CA VAL A 75 -7.95 2.15 4.32
C VAL A 75 -6.73 1.37 4.78
N THR A 76 -6.04 0.75 3.83
CA THR A 76 -4.70 0.18 4.05
C THR A 76 -3.64 0.99 3.31
N VAL A 77 -2.68 1.53 4.05
CA VAL A 77 -1.51 2.23 3.50
C VAL A 77 -0.27 1.47 3.93
N THR A 78 0.72 1.37 3.04
CA THR A 78 2.04 0.87 3.41
C THR A 78 3.08 1.86 2.93
N GLY A 79 4.01 2.21 3.80
CA GLY A 79 5.11 3.11 3.49
C GLY A 79 6.30 2.92 4.42
N ARG A 80 7.40 3.60 4.10
CA ARG A 80 8.59 3.66 4.95
C ARG A 80 8.44 4.75 5.99
N VAL A 81 8.69 4.42 7.26
CA VAL A 81 8.72 5.42 8.34
C VAL A 81 9.95 6.30 8.16
N VAL A 82 9.75 7.61 7.98
CA VAL A 82 10.83 8.59 7.80
C VAL A 82 11.02 9.51 9.01
N ALA A 83 10.00 9.61 9.87
CA ALA A 83 10.10 10.30 11.16
C ALA A 83 9.14 9.70 12.18
N VAL A 84 9.54 9.70 13.45
CA VAL A 84 8.72 9.30 14.60
C VAL A 84 8.65 10.48 15.57
N PHE A 85 7.45 10.88 15.97
CA PHE A 85 7.25 11.92 16.98
C PHE A 85 6.79 11.31 18.30
N PRO A 86 7.24 11.85 19.45
CA PRO A 86 6.90 11.32 20.77
C PRO A 86 5.40 11.36 21.02
N SER A 87 4.93 10.39 21.81
CA SER A 87 3.53 10.33 22.25
C SER A 87 3.20 11.52 23.16
N LYS A 88 1.95 11.98 23.05
CA LYS A 88 1.38 13.04 23.87
C LYS A 88 0.09 12.53 24.50
N THR A 89 -0.06 12.77 25.79
CA THR A 89 -1.31 12.52 26.50
C THR A 89 -2.20 13.75 26.39
N PHE A 90 -3.50 13.55 26.25
CA PHE A 90 -4.49 14.62 26.31
C PHE A 90 -5.62 14.23 27.25
N GLU A 91 -6.15 15.23 27.95
CA GLU A 91 -7.29 15.09 28.85
C GLU A 91 -8.54 15.58 28.12
N GLY A 92 -9.47 14.66 27.87
CA GLY A 92 -10.80 14.92 27.31
C GLY A 92 -11.87 14.24 28.16
N GLY A 93 -12.94 13.72 27.54
CA GLY A 93 -13.94 12.91 28.27
C GLY A 93 -13.40 11.60 28.84
N LYS A 94 -12.35 11.03 28.21
CA LYS A 94 -11.50 9.95 28.72
C LYS A 94 -10.06 10.32 28.39
N ASN A 95 -9.12 10.02 29.29
CA ASN A 95 -7.70 10.22 29.03
C ASN A 95 -7.31 9.42 27.79
N GLY A 96 -6.71 10.11 26.82
CA GLY A 96 -6.27 9.54 25.55
C GLY A 96 -4.80 9.83 25.29
N ARG A 97 -4.21 9.06 24.40
CA ARG A 97 -2.83 9.25 23.97
C ARG A 97 -2.77 9.28 22.45
N LEU A 98 -1.90 10.12 21.93
CA LEU A 98 -1.71 10.30 20.51
C LEU A 98 -0.22 10.38 20.21
N ALA A 99 0.21 9.67 19.19
CA ALA A 99 1.52 9.83 18.59
C ALA A 99 1.38 10.01 17.09
N SER A 100 2.41 10.54 16.44
CA SER A 100 2.39 10.67 14.98
C SER A 100 3.71 10.28 14.36
N LEU A 101 3.64 9.86 13.10
CA LEU A 101 4.74 9.43 12.27
C LEU A 101 4.67 10.16 10.92
N LEU A 102 5.81 10.27 10.24
CA LEU A 102 5.83 10.52 8.80
C LEU A 102 6.15 9.23 8.08
N VAL A 103 5.33 8.89 7.09
CA VAL A 103 5.43 7.66 6.31
C VAL A 103 5.48 8.03 4.84
N ALA A 104 6.40 7.44 4.09
CA ALA A 104 6.62 7.76 2.69
C ALA A 104 6.50 6.56 1.76
N ASP A 105 5.86 6.77 0.62
CA ASP A 105 5.86 5.84 -0.51
C ASP A 105 6.44 6.52 -1.76
N LYS A 106 6.31 5.90 -2.93
CA LYS A 106 6.81 6.49 -4.19
C LYS A 106 6.06 7.75 -4.61
N SER A 107 4.86 7.97 -4.08
CA SER A 107 3.96 9.06 -4.48
C SER A 107 4.04 10.27 -3.57
N GLY A 108 4.41 10.10 -2.29
CA GLY A 108 4.51 11.22 -1.36
C GLY A 108 4.85 10.83 0.07
N VAL A 109 4.64 11.80 0.97
CA VAL A 109 4.79 11.64 2.42
C VAL A 109 3.43 11.91 3.06
N LEU A 110 3.05 11.06 4.01
CA LEU A 110 1.79 11.10 4.74
C LEU A 110 2.07 11.18 6.23
N ARG A 111 1.27 11.98 6.93
CA ARG A 111 1.24 11.94 8.38
C ARG A 111 0.33 10.81 8.84
N VAL A 112 0.87 9.92 9.67
CA VAL A 112 0.12 8.82 10.29
C VAL A 112 -0.03 9.11 11.78
N VAL A 113 -1.27 9.12 12.26
CA VAL A 113 -1.65 9.38 13.64
C VAL A 113 -2.04 8.06 14.31
N LEU A 114 -1.36 7.73 15.40
CA LEU A 114 -1.63 6.54 16.21
C LEU A 114 -2.40 6.96 17.46
N TRP A 115 -3.51 6.28 17.73
CA TRP A 115 -4.34 6.56 18.91
C TRP A 115 -4.12 5.51 20.00
N ASN A 116 -4.21 5.95 21.25
CA ASN A 116 -4.33 5.12 22.45
C ASN A 116 -3.28 4.00 22.55
N ASP A 117 -3.71 2.75 22.48
CA ASP A 117 -2.90 1.54 22.55
C ASP A 117 -1.93 1.42 21.37
N LYS A 118 -2.29 1.94 20.19
CA LYS A 118 -1.43 1.93 19.00
C LYS A 118 -0.15 2.73 19.18
N THR A 119 -0.10 3.65 20.14
CA THR A 119 1.12 4.42 20.44
C THR A 119 2.18 3.58 21.18
N ASN A 120 1.80 2.47 21.82
CA ASN A 120 2.72 1.63 22.61
C ASN A 120 3.91 1.11 21.78
N ILE A 121 3.70 0.83 20.49
CA ILE A 121 4.75 0.31 19.59
C ILE A 121 5.93 1.27 19.41
N LEU A 122 5.70 2.57 19.67
CA LEU A 122 6.75 3.59 19.63
C LEU A 122 7.53 3.62 20.94
N GLU A 123 6.82 3.48 22.06
CA GLU A 123 7.39 3.49 23.41
C GLU A 123 8.20 2.21 23.68
N SER A 124 7.76 1.07 23.17
CA SER A 124 8.52 -0.18 23.22
C SER A 124 9.74 -0.19 22.29
N GLY A 125 9.82 0.78 21.37
CA GLY A 125 10.88 0.87 20.36
C GLY A 125 10.79 -0.23 19.29
N GLU A 126 9.64 -0.88 19.14
CA GLU A 126 9.40 -1.89 18.10
C GLU A 126 9.36 -1.28 16.71
N LEU A 127 8.74 -0.10 16.56
CA LEU A 127 8.71 0.65 15.31
C LEU A 127 9.78 1.74 15.30
N LYS A 128 10.63 1.73 14.26
CA LYS A 128 11.75 2.67 14.11
C LYS A 128 11.72 3.38 12.76
N VAL A 129 12.46 4.48 12.69
CA VAL A 129 12.74 5.16 11.43
C VAL A 129 13.46 4.19 10.49
N GLY A 130 12.92 4.02 9.28
CA GLY A 130 13.44 3.14 8.24
C GLY A 130 12.65 1.87 8.03
N ASP A 131 11.83 1.47 9.00
CA ASP A 131 10.94 0.32 8.85
C ASP A 131 9.90 0.58 7.76
N ILE A 132 9.53 -0.49 7.05
CA ILE A 132 8.39 -0.47 6.16
C ILE A 132 7.21 -0.98 6.96
N THR A 133 6.17 -0.17 7.09
CA THR A 133 5.04 -0.47 7.96
C THR A 133 3.75 -0.40 7.17
N ARG A 134 2.91 -1.43 7.31
CA ARG A 134 1.54 -1.48 6.81
C ARG A 134 0.59 -1.07 7.93
N PHE A 135 -0.25 -0.10 7.64
CA PHE A 135 -1.32 0.38 8.50
C PHE A 135 -2.64 -0.02 7.85
N SER A 136 -3.34 -0.99 8.42
CA SER A 136 -4.60 -1.54 7.91
C SER A 136 -5.78 -1.12 8.77
N HIS A 137 -6.98 -1.11 8.17
CA HIS A 137 -8.22 -0.69 8.83
C HIS A 137 -8.14 0.72 9.43
N ALA A 138 -7.37 1.59 8.79
CA ALA A 138 -7.22 2.98 9.16
C ALA A 138 -8.33 3.82 8.51
N TYR A 139 -8.44 5.08 8.92
CA TYR A 139 -9.34 6.05 8.28
C TYR A 139 -8.56 7.33 7.97
N THR A 140 -9.07 8.10 7.03
CA THR A 140 -8.44 9.36 6.60
C THR A 140 -9.21 10.55 7.17
N GLY A 141 -8.48 11.54 7.64
CA GLY A 141 -9.00 12.80 8.15
C GLY A 141 -8.31 13.98 7.49
N GLU A 142 -8.87 15.16 7.68
CA GLU A 142 -8.20 16.41 7.35
C GLU A 142 -7.37 16.86 8.56
N GLY A 143 -6.08 17.08 8.34
CA GLY A 143 -5.16 17.63 9.33
C GLY A 143 -5.39 19.11 9.56
N LEU A 144 -4.79 19.66 10.62
CA LEU A 144 -4.89 21.09 10.95
C LEU A 144 -4.28 22.01 9.89
N ASP A 145 -3.42 21.47 9.03
CA ASP A 145 -2.79 22.14 7.90
C ASP A 145 -3.57 21.98 6.58
N GLY A 146 -4.76 21.35 6.63
CA GLY A 146 -5.60 21.07 5.46
C GLY A 146 -5.14 19.88 4.62
N ASN A 147 -4.05 19.21 4.99
CA ASN A 147 -3.58 18.01 4.28
C ASN A 147 -4.27 16.75 4.81
N VAL A 148 -4.31 15.70 3.99
CA VAL A 148 -4.84 14.41 4.42
C VAL A 148 -3.91 13.77 5.45
N GLU A 149 -4.48 13.30 6.55
CA GLU A 149 -3.81 12.48 7.56
C GLU A 149 -4.44 11.08 7.60
N LEU A 150 -3.63 10.06 7.93
CA LEU A 150 -4.11 8.71 8.18
C LEU A 150 -4.17 8.45 9.68
N HIS A 151 -5.32 8.02 10.17
CA HIS A 151 -5.56 7.77 11.58
C HIS A 151 -5.72 6.26 11.83
N VAL A 152 -4.94 5.75 12.77
CA VAL A 152 -4.92 4.34 13.18
C VAL A 152 -5.53 4.26 14.58
N GLY A 153 -6.83 4.00 14.61
CA GLY A 153 -7.62 3.84 15.85
C GLY A 153 -7.69 2.39 16.32
N ASP A 154 -8.67 2.09 17.17
CA ASP A 154 -8.81 0.79 17.85
C ASP A 154 -8.85 -0.42 16.89
N LYS A 155 -9.58 -0.28 15.76
CA LYS A 155 -9.67 -1.31 14.70
C LYS A 155 -8.40 -1.45 13.86
N GLY A 156 -7.51 -0.47 13.95
CA GLY A 156 -6.30 -0.38 13.14
C GLY A 156 -5.31 -1.48 13.49
N VAL A 157 -4.67 -2.04 12.46
CA VAL A 157 -3.62 -3.03 12.57
C VAL A 157 -2.32 -2.46 12.02
N ILE A 158 -1.23 -2.65 12.75
CA ILE A 158 0.10 -2.17 12.37
C ILE A 158 0.99 -3.38 12.20
N GLU A 159 1.46 -3.60 10.98
CA GLU A 159 2.38 -4.68 10.63
C GLU A 159 3.72 -4.08 10.23
N ILE A 160 4.75 -4.34 11.03
CA ILE A 160 6.11 -3.84 10.81
C ILE A 160 6.89 -4.87 9.99
N ASN A 161 7.56 -4.40 8.94
CA ASN A 161 8.34 -5.19 8.00
C ASN A 161 7.58 -6.42 7.46
N PRO A 162 6.41 -6.20 6.82
CA PRO A 162 5.60 -7.26 6.23
C PRO A 162 6.39 -8.10 5.21
N LYS A 163 6.28 -9.43 5.29
CA LYS A 163 7.09 -10.37 4.49
C LYS A 163 6.76 -10.37 3.00
N ASP A 164 5.56 -9.94 2.64
CA ASP A 164 5.08 -9.85 1.26
C ASP A 164 5.50 -8.55 0.56
N ILE A 165 6.27 -7.68 1.23
CA ILE A 165 6.72 -6.40 0.69
C ILE A 165 8.24 -6.37 0.50
N GLU A 166 8.66 -5.94 -0.70
CA GLU A 166 10.06 -5.76 -1.02
C GLU A 166 10.56 -4.34 -0.69
N ASN A 167 11.75 -4.24 -0.10
CA ASN A 167 12.33 -2.96 0.32
C ASN A 167 12.48 -1.95 -0.84
N LYS A 168 12.78 -2.45 -2.05
CA LYS A 168 12.98 -1.68 -3.28
C LYS A 168 11.73 -0.91 -3.75
N ASP A 169 10.56 -1.27 -3.25
CA ASP A 169 9.30 -0.63 -3.62
C ASP A 169 9.06 0.70 -2.90
N TYR A 170 9.92 1.05 -1.94
CA TYR A 170 9.78 2.22 -1.10
C TYR A 170 11.03 3.11 -1.15
N PRO A 171 10.86 4.44 -1.09
CA PRO A 171 11.99 5.37 -1.11
C PRO A 171 12.89 5.15 0.12
N THR A 172 14.20 5.36 -0.05
CA THR A 172 15.15 5.36 1.05
C THR A 172 15.03 6.65 1.87
N ILE A 173 15.35 6.57 3.17
CA ILE A 173 15.32 7.75 4.07
C ILE A 173 16.22 8.87 3.55
N SER A 174 17.33 8.53 2.90
CA SER A 174 18.26 9.51 2.33
C SER A 174 17.61 10.49 1.36
N LYS A 175 16.50 10.13 0.70
CA LYS A 175 15.73 11.05 -0.15
C LYS A 175 15.04 12.18 0.63
N PHE A 176 14.82 12.00 1.92
CA PHE A 176 14.15 12.94 2.80
C PHE A 176 15.13 13.66 3.74
N ALA A 177 16.42 13.32 3.68
CA ALA A 177 17.48 13.97 4.44
C ALA A 177 18.20 15.00 3.56
N THR A 178 18.27 16.25 4.04
CA THR A 178 19.15 17.26 3.43
C THR A 178 20.49 17.23 4.15
N LYS A 179 21.61 17.22 3.41
CA LYS A 179 22.93 17.33 4.05
C LYS A 179 23.01 18.65 4.79
N ILE A 180 23.58 18.64 6.00
CA ILE A 180 23.68 19.84 6.84
C ILE A 180 24.37 21.00 6.08
N ALA A 181 25.40 20.70 5.30
CA ALA A 181 26.13 21.68 4.47
C ALA A 181 25.28 22.32 3.36
N GLU A 182 24.17 21.70 2.97
CA GLU A 182 23.26 22.14 1.90
C GLU A 182 22.03 22.88 2.46
N ILE A 183 21.91 23.02 3.79
CA ILE A 183 20.83 23.77 4.43
C ILE A 183 21.06 25.27 4.20
N THR A 184 20.06 25.94 3.63
CA THR A 184 20.08 27.38 3.37
C THR A 184 18.98 28.09 4.18
N ARG A 185 19.03 29.42 4.27
CA ARG A 185 17.98 30.23 4.92
C ARG A 185 16.59 30.09 4.26
N LYS A 186 16.49 29.47 3.08
CA LYS A 186 15.21 29.22 2.40
C LYS A 186 14.41 28.10 3.07
N GLN A 187 15.06 27.15 3.75
CA GLN A 187 14.37 26.13 4.53
C GLN A 187 13.88 26.75 5.86
N LYS A 188 12.61 27.18 5.90
CA LYS A 188 11.99 27.86 7.06
C LYS A 188 11.92 27.01 8.34
N ARG A 189 11.91 25.69 8.21
CA ARG A 189 11.94 24.72 9.30
C ARG A 189 12.77 23.51 8.89
N VAL A 190 13.58 23.02 9.81
CA VAL A 190 14.32 21.76 9.68
C VAL A 190 13.85 20.82 10.79
N ASN A 191 13.73 19.53 10.49
CA ASN A 191 13.47 18.53 11.52
C ASN A 191 14.71 18.49 12.43
N THR A 192 14.55 18.90 13.69
CA THR A 192 15.62 18.93 14.70
C THR A 192 15.44 17.77 15.67
#